data_AF-A0A8H5UAC2-F1
#
_entry.id   AF-A0A8H5UAC2-F1
#
_cell.length_a   1.000
_cell.length_b   1.000
_cell.length_c   1.000
_cell.angle_alpha   90.00
_cell.angle_beta   90.00
_cell.angle_gamma   90.00
#
_symmetry.space_group_name_H-M   'P 1'
#
loop_
_entity.id
_entity.type
_entity.pdbx_description
1 polymer ?
#
loop_
_entity_poly.entity_id
_entity_poly.type
_entity_poly.pdbx_seq_one_letter_code
_entity_poly.pdbx_strand_id
1 'polypeptide(L)'
;MSEESKPVEPVVDETNAELKGKAIAHADAEAEADDNDAAESGSEEEHEEQHAAEGSGDKKKKKKKRSKRAKVKEALTGSKSAPTDSDFHKALDGLTPQQIKEFLALNPALSQEVNKASKSDDPSGSQAADMLKKMSLQDIMTGLAAGGKNAKDMGSYKFWQTQPVPKFGEDATLKEGPLRIQKVEEVDKEPAPLIPGFEWVTMDLTNDEEIKEVYELLNKHYVEDDEAMFRFNYSPSILRWAMMPPGWKKEYHVGVRATQSRLLVAFISAIPVHLRVRENVVTCSEVNFLAIHKKLRGKRLTPVLIKEITRRSNLNEIWQGLYTAGVVLPKPVSTCRYFHRAINWQKLYECGFSPLPANSKPQYQVRKYALPDDTSTKGLRPLEEKDLDAVMDLYKRYNARFDMTPEFSREEAHHWFVPKVGPNDQQVVWTYVVEDENKKITDFFSFFCIESTAIGNVKHNIIKVAYMFYYGTDVALQDKFDKAALKKRLNELVHDALIISKRHKFDVFNALTLMDNALFLEQQKFGAGDGQLHYYLFNYRVNPIAGGVDRKNQLDEENLSGIGLVMP
;
A
#
# COMPACT_ATOMS: atom_id res chain seq x y z
N MET A 1 -1.32 -77.16 -26.14
CA MET A 1 -2.10 -75.94 -25.93
C MET A 1 -1.20 -75.01 -25.13
N SER A 2 -0.28 -74.29 -25.81
CA SER A 2 -0.43 -72.90 -26.33
C SER A 2 -0.40 -71.89 -25.16
N GLU A 3 0.41 -70.84 -25.10
CA GLU A 3 1.23 -70.09 -26.07
C GLU A 3 2.19 -69.15 -25.28
N GLU A 4 3.24 -68.65 -25.95
CA GLU A 4 4.21 -67.66 -25.47
C GLU A 4 3.63 -66.24 -25.31
N SER A 5 4.23 -65.39 -24.47
CA SER A 5 4.51 -63.97 -24.81
C SER A 5 5.57 -63.32 -23.90
N LYS A 6 6.49 -62.58 -24.53
CA LYS A 6 7.62 -61.80 -23.98
C LYS A 6 7.19 -60.41 -23.45
N PRO A 7 8.06 -59.70 -22.70
CA PRO A 7 7.72 -58.47 -21.96
C PRO A 7 7.79 -57.19 -22.82
N VAL A 8 7.01 -56.17 -22.43
CA VAL A 8 6.97 -54.83 -23.06
C VAL A 8 7.55 -53.79 -22.09
N GLU A 9 8.59 -53.10 -22.53
CA GLU A 9 9.19 -51.91 -21.90
C GLU A 9 8.27 -50.68 -22.02
N PRO A 10 8.29 -49.74 -21.06
CA PRO A 10 7.68 -48.44 -21.27
C PRO A 10 8.62 -47.49 -22.02
N VAL A 11 8.09 -46.95 -23.11
CA VAL A 11 8.68 -45.97 -24.03
C VAL A 11 9.11 -44.71 -23.27
N VAL A 12 10.39 -44.38 -23.43
CA VAL A 12 11.01 -43.11 -23.04
C VAL A 12 10.71 -42.10 -24.16
N ASP A 13 9.95 -41.05 -23.87
CA ASP A 13 9.79 -39.93 -24.80
C ASP A 13 10.93 -38.92 -24.57
N GLU A 14 12.03 -39.17 -25.26
CA GLU A 14 13.20 -38.30 -25.43
C GLU A 14 12.83 -37.07 -26.28
N THR A 15 12.04 -36.13 -25.75
CA THR A 15 11.84 -34.81 -26.41
C THR A 15 11.53 -33.67 -25.43
N ASN A 16 12.06 -33.70 -24.20
CA ASN A 16 11.85 -32.62 -23.22
C ASN A 16 13.10 -32.11 -22.48
N ALA A 17 14.30 -32.58 -22.85
CA ALA A 17 15.55 -32.22 -22.18
C ALA A 17 16.31 -31.05 -22.84
N GLU A 18 16.03 -30.68 -24.10
CA GLU A 18 16.77 -29.61 -24.79
C GLU A 18 16.12 -28.21 -24.72
N LEU A 19 14.92 -28.08 -24.18
CA LEU A 19 14.16 -26.81 -24.17
C LEU A 19 14.15 -26.03 -22.84
N LYS A 20 14.93 -26.43 -21.82
CA LYS A 20 14.91 -25.76 -20.50
C LYS A 20 16.21 -25.12 -20.02
N GLY A 21 17.25 -25.06 -20.85
CA GLY A 21 18.49 -24.33 -20.52
C GLY A 21 18.69 -23.01 -21.25
N LYS A 22 18.02 -22.77 -22.38
CA LYS A 22 18.32 -21.64 -23.28
C LYS A 22 17.48 -20.38 -23.06
N ALA A 23 16.32 -20.48 -22.40
CA ALA A 23 15.38 -19.35 -22.28
C ALA A 23 15.81 -18.23 -21.31
N ILE A 24 16.85 -18.44 -20.49
CA ILE A 24 17.41 -17.40 -19.61
C ILE A 24 18.65 -16.77 -20.25
N ALA A 25 19.42 -17.52 -21.05
CA ALA A 25 20.66 -17.04 -21.68
C ALA A 25 20.45 -16.29 -23.01
N HIS A 26 19.34 -16.53 -23.73
CA HIS A 26 19.07 -15.85 -25.02
C HIS A 26 18.27 -14.54 -24.89
N ALA A 27 17.71 -14.24 -23.72
CA ALA A 27 16.83 -13.07 -23.55
C ALA A 27 17.58 -11.74 -23.39
N ASP A 28 18.88 -11.77 -23.08
CA ASP A 28 19.71 -10.55 -22.99
C ASP A 28 20.25 -10.09 -24.36
N ALA A 29 20.07 -10.89 -25.44
CA ALA A 29 20.59 -10.57 -26.78
C ALA A 29 19.53 -10.05 -27.78
N GLU A 30 18.23 -10.22 -27.51
CA GLU A 30 17.15 -9.81 -28.43
C GLU A 30 16.53 -8.44 -28.08
N ALA A 31 17.00 -7.76 -27.03
CA ALA A 31 16.51 -6.44 -26.65
C ALA A 31 17.14 -5.27 -27.46
N GLU A 32 18.03 -5.55 -28.42
CA GLU A 32 18.80 -4.54 -29.18
C GLU A 32 18.43 -4.47 -30.68
N ALA A 33 17.38 -5.14 -31.15
CA ALA A 33 17.01 -5.08 -32.56
C ALA A 33 15.50 -5.25 -32.79
N ASP A 34 14.75 -4.15 -32.68
CA ASP A 34 13.61 -3.83 -33.56
C ASP A 34 13.00 -2.49 -33.14
N ASP A 35 13.41 -1.40 -33.80
CA ASP A 35 12.56 -0.21 -33.92
C ASP A 35 12.93 0.54 -35.21
N ASN A 36 12.24 0.20 -36.29
CA ASN A 36 12.14 0.99 -37.50
C ASN A 36 10.93 0.47 -38.29
N ASP A 37 9.80 1.16 -38.22
CA ASP A 37 9.20 1.72 -39.43
C ASP A 37 8.03 2.67 -39.10
N ALA A 38 8.04 3.79 -39.82
CA ALA A 38 7.10 4.89 -39.73
C ALA A 38 5.81 4.62 -40.50
N ALA A 39 4.70 5.26 -40.10
CA ALA A 39 3.67 5.70 -41.04
C ALA A 39 2.84 6.87 -40.49
N GLU A 40 2.70 7.88 -41.34
CA GLU A 40 2.03 9.17 -41.19
C GLU A 40 0.49 9.14 -41.38
N SER A 41 -0.11 10.30 -41.06
CA SER A 41 -1.39 10.87 -41.51
C SER A 41 -2.67 10.36 -40.82
N GLY A 42 -3.69 11.18 -40.57
CA GLY A 42 -3.92 12.57 -40.92
C GLY A 42 -5.11 13.12 -40.12
N SER A 43 -5.15 14.44 -40.05
CA SER A 43 -6.18 15.31 -39.49
C SER A 43 -7.58 15.08 -40.07
N GLU A 44 -8.64 15.33 -39.29
CA GLU A 44 -9.84 16.02 -39.78
C GLU A 44 -10.65 16.63 -38.62
N GLU A 45 -10.98 17.91 -38.78
CA GLU A 45 -11.80 18.75 -37.91
C GLU A 45 -13.30 18.63 -38.25
N GLU A 46 -14.10 18.88 -37.21
CA GLU A 46 -15.46 19.43 -37.11
C GLU A 46 -16.44 19.42 -38.31
N HIS A 47 -17.69 19.00 -38.03
CA HIS A 47 -18.86 19.81 -38.37
C HIS A 47 -20.07 19.51 -37.45
N GLU A 48 -20.59 20.57 -36.82
CA GLU A 48 -21.93 20.62 -36.24
C GLU A 48 -22.99 20.68 -37.35
N GLU A 49 -24.15 20.04 -37.14
CA GLU A 49 -25.43 20.66 -37.51
C GLU A 49 -26.62 20.07 -36.74
N GLN A 50 -27.57 20.97 -36.44
CA GLN A 50 -28.77 20.80 -35.63
C GLN A 50 -29.93 20.24 -36.45
N HIS A 51 -30.82 19.46 -35.82
CA HIS A 51 -32.27 19.57 -36.06
C HIS A 51 -33.10 19.06 -34.86
N ALA A 52 -34.05 19.91 -34.43
CA ALA A 52 -35.06 19.69 -33.40
C ALA A 52 -36.23 18.84 -33.98
N ALA A 53 -36.65 17.76 -33.31
CA ALA A 53 -37.80 17.66 -32.39
C ALA A 53 -39.03 17.00 -33.02
N GLU A 54 -39.30 15.74 -32.62
CA GLU A 54 -40.62 15.23 -32.22
C GLU A 54 -40.46 13.83 -31.57
N GLY A 55 -41.22 13.53 -30.51
CA GLY A 55 -41.15 12.25 -29.76
C GLY A 55 -40.89 12.39 -28.25
N SER A 56 -41.77 13.11 -27.55
CA SER A 56 -41.64 13.47 -26.12
C SER A 56 -42.04 12.37 -25.11
N GLY A 57 -42.32 11.14 -25.54
CA GLY A 57 -42.67 10.02 -24.64
C GLY A 57 -41.48 9.22 -24.09
N ASP A 58 -40.41 9.09 -24.88
CA ASP A 58 -39.35 8.11 -24.59
C ASP A 58 -38.17 8.70 -23.79
N LYS A 59 -37.96 10.02 -23.91
CA LYS A 59 -36.97 10.77 -23.11
C LYS A 59 -37.30 10.75 -21.62
N LYS A 60 -38.58 10.78 -21.21
CA LYS A 60 -38.98 10.69 -19.78
C LYS A 60 -38.74 9.29 -19.20
N LYS A 61 -38.96 8.20 -19.97
CA LYS A 61 -38.62 6.83 -19.55
C LYS A 61 -37.10 6.60 -19.50
N LYS A 62 -36.33 7.08 -20.49
CA LYS A 62 -34.85 7.04 -20.46
C LYS A 62 -34.25 7.84 -19.29
N LYS A 63 -34.77 9.03 -18.96
CA LYS A 63 -34.32 9.83 -17.79
C LYS A 63 -34.60 9.12 -16.46
N LYS A 64 -35.78 8.51 -16.30
CA LYS A 64 -36.12 7.69 -15.11
C LYS A 64 -35.24 6.44 -15.00
N LYS A 65 -34.93 5.78 -16.12
CA LYS A 65 -34.06 4.59 -16.21
C LYS A 65 -32.58 4.89 -15.88
N ARG A 66 -32.03 6.00 -16.39
CA ARG A 66 -30.68 6.49 -16.02
C ARG A 66 -30.58 6.86 -14.53
N SER A 67 -31.63 7.44 -13.95
CA SER A 67 -31.66 7.78 -12.52
C SER A 67 -31.63 6.58 -11.58
N LYS A 68 -32.14 5.40 -12.02
CA LYS A 68 -32.15 4.19 -11.17
C LYS A 68 -30.82 3.43 -11.18
N ARG A 69 -30.15 3.37 -12.33
CA ARG A 69 -28.75 2.87 -12.42
C ARG A 69 -27.81 3.80 -11.64
N ALA A 70 -28.10 5.10 -11.65
CA ALA A 70 -27.45 6.07 -10.77
C ALA A 70 -27.76 5.83 -9.28
N LYS A 71 -28.97 5.43 -8.88
CA LYS A 71 -29.29 5.05 -7.50
C LYS A 71 -28.56 3.79 -7.00
N VAL A 72 -28.33 2.80 -7.85
CA VAL A 72 -27.52 1.61 -7.50
C VAL A 72 -26.04 2.01 -7.36
N LYS A 73 -25.55 2.86 -8.27
CA LYS A 73 -24.23 3.49 -8.12
C LYS A 73 -24.15 4.33 -6.85
N GLU A 74 -25.19 5.10 -6.51
CA GLU A 74 -25.29 5.94 -5.32
C GLU A 74 -25.42 5.12 -4.02
N ALA A 75 -26.05 3.94 -4.06
CA ALA A 75 -26.06 2.98 -2.95
C ALA A 75 -24.69 2.32 -2.76
N LEU A 76 -23.92 2.13 -3.84
CA LEU A 76 -22.53 1.67 -3.80
C LEU A 76 -21.53 2.79 -3.43
N THR A 77 -21.88 4.07 -3.67
CA THR A 77 -21.02 5.24 -3.39
C THR A 77 -21.48 6.09 -2.20
N GLY A 78 -22.55 5.69 -1.51
CA GLY A 78 -23.10 6.23 -0.26
C GLY A 78 -23.66 7.66 -0.29
N SER A 79 -24.94 7.85 0.08
CA SER A 79 -25.49 9.13 0.53
C SER A 79 -26.09 9.06 1.95
N LYS A 80 -25.77 10.08 2.76
CA LYS A 80 -26.21 10.50 4.12
C LYS A 80 -26.38 9.48 5.26
N SER A 81 -26.41 8.18 5.03
CA SER A 81 -26.31 7.11 6.03
C SER A 81 -25.66 5.88 5.39
N ALA A 82 -25.09 4.96 6.18
CA ALA A 82 -24.54 3.72 5.62
C ALA A 82 -25.67 2.94 4.92
N PRO A 83 -25.54 2.59 3.63
CA PRO A 83 -26.45 1.63 3.03
C PRO A 83 -26.21 0.29 3.72
N THR A 84 -27.28 -0.27 4.29
CA THR A 84 -27.27 -1.61 4.87
C THR A 84 -27.38 -2.65 3.74
N ASP A 85 -27.06 -3.92 4.03
CA ASP A 85 -27.38 -5.02 3.11
C ASP A 85 -28.86 -4.96 2.69
N SER A 86 -29.75 -4.54 3.59
CA SER A 86 -31.18 -4.36 3.31
C SER A 86 -31.49 -3.26 2.28
N ASP A 87 -30.72 -2.16 2.26
CA ASP A 87 -30.90 -1.07 1.29
C ASP A 87 -30.37 -1.46 -0.09
N PHE A 88 -29.28 -2.22 -0.11
CA PHE A 88 -28.74 -2.81 -1.33
C PHE A 88 -29.69 -3.86 -1.94
N HIS A 89 -30.21 -4.78 -1.13
CA HIS A 89 -31.18 -5.78 -1.60
C HIS A 89 -32.46 -5.14 -2.15
N LYS A 90 -32.99 -4.09 -1.49
CA LYS A 90 -34.12 -3.30 -1.99
C LYS A 90 -33.81 -2.57 -3.30
N ALA A 91 -32.57 -2.09 -3.48
CA ALA A 91 -32.14 -1.48 -4.73
C ALA A 91 -32.05 -2.51 -5.86
N LEU A 92 -31.66 -3.75 -5.54
CA LEU A 92 -31.60 -4.88 -6.48
C LEU A 92 -33.00 -5.31 -6.96
N ASP A 93 -34.00 -5.32 -6.07
CA ASP A 93 -35.40 -5.65 -6.40
C ASP A 93 -36.01 -4.72 -7.45
N GLY A 94 -35.46 -3.51 -7.60
CA GLY A 94 -35.92 -2.51 -8.56
C GLY A 94 -35.35 -2.65 -9.99
N LEU A 95 -34.45 -3.61 -10.24
CA LEU A 95 -33.78 -3.84 -11.52
C LEU A 95 -34.44 -4.98 -12.31
N THR A 96 -34.51 -4.82 -13.64
CA THR A 96 -34.93 -5.94 -14.51
C THR A 96 -33.78 -6.96 -14.68
N PRO A 97 -34.09 -8.23 -14.99
CA PRO A 97 -33.07 -9.26 -15.26
C PRO A 97 -32.02 -8.83 -16.30
N GLN A 98 -32.43 -8.05 -17.31
CA GLN A 98 -31.53 -7.55 -18.35
C GLN A 98 -30.58 -6.45 -17.84
N GLN A 99 -31.03 -5.62 -16.90
CA GLN A 99 -30.21 -4.59 -16.27
C GLN A 99 -29.17 -5.17 -15.31
N ILE A 100 -29.48 -6.30 -14.67
CA ILE A 100 -28.54 -7.04 -13.82
C ILE A 100 -27.44 -7.67 -14.68
N LYS A 101 -27.78 -8.26 -15.84
CA LYS A 101 -26.78 -8.71 -16.82
C LYS A 101 -25.90 -7.58 -17.34
N GLU A 102 -26.48 -6.42 -17.69
CA GLU A 102 -25.69 -5.24 -18.08
C GLU A 102 -24.80 -4.69 -16.94
N PHE A 103 -25.20 -4.85 -15.67
CA PHE A 103 -24.39 -4.44 -14.53
C PHE A 103 -23.20 -5.41 -14.32
N LEU A 104 -23.43 -6.71 -14.43
CA LEU A 104 -22.37 -7.72 -14.38
C LEU A 104 -21.39 -7.60 -15.55
N ALA A 105 -21.87 -7.25 -16.74
CA ALA A 105 -21.02 -7.01 -17.90
C ALA A 105 -20.05 -5.82 -17.71
N LEU A 106 -20.39 -4.86 -16.83
CA LEU A 106 -19.51 -3.74 -16.48
C LEU A 106 -18.45 -4.10 -15.43
N ASN A 107 -18.56 -5.25 -14.77
CA ASN A 107 -17.57 -5.74 -13.83
C ASN A 107 -17.29 -7.24 -14.06
N PRO A 108 -16.26 -7.56 -14.86
CA PRO A 108 -15.87 -8.94 -15.16
C PRO A 108 -15.53 -9.79 -13.93
N ALA A 109 -15.03 -9.18 -12.84
CA ALA A 109 -14.67 -9.90 -11.61
C ALA A 109 -15.92 -10.32 -10.83
N LEU A 110 -16.86 -9.39 -10.63
CA LEU A 110 -18.15 -9.67 -10.01
C LEU A 110 -18.98 -10.67 -10.83
N SER A 111 -18.92 -10.57 -12.17
CA SER A 111 -19.56 -11.55 -13.06
C SER A 111 -19.02 -12.96 -12.85
N GLN A 112 -17.71 -13.14 -12.71
CA GLN A 112 -17.11 -14.45 -12.47
C GLN A 112 -17.50 -15.03 -11.10
N GLU A 113 -17.66 -14.17 -10.09
CA GLU A 113 -18.08 -14.57 -8.76
C GLU A 113 -19.54 -15.03 -8.73
N VAL A 114 -20.43 -14.30 -9.41
CA VAL A 114 -21.83 -14.69 -9.59
C VAL A 114 -21.95 -15.98 -10.40
N ASN A 115 -21.12 -16.19 -11.42
CA ASN A 115 -21.09 -17.42 -12.21
C ASN A 115 -20.66 -18.63 -11.37
N LYS A 116 -19.61 -18.48 -10.55
CA LYS A 116 -19.17 -19.53 -9.62
C LYS A 116 -20.22 -19.83 -8.56
N ALA A 117 -20.84 -18.81 -7.98
CA ALA A 117 -21.87 -18.96 -6.95
C ALA A 117 -23.15 -19.60 -7.50
N SER A 118 -23.51 -19.30 -8.75
CA SER A 118 -24.67 -19.89 -9.45
C SER A 118 -24.39 -21.24 -10.11
N LYS A 119 -23.13 -21.71 -10.12
CA LYS A 119 -22.67 -22.91 -10.85
C LYS A 119 -23.10 -22.90 -12.33
N SER A 120 -23.09 -21.71 -12.94
CA SER A 120 -23.49 -21.49 -14.33
C SER A 120 -22.55 -20.46 -14.97
N ASP A 121 -22.10 -20.72 -16.19
CA ASP A 121 -21.24 -19.79 -16.94
C ASP A 121 -22.01 -18.57 -17.52
N ASP A 122 -23.34 -18.66 -17.61
CA ASP A 122 -24.23 -17.54 -17.93
C ASP A 122 -25.55 -17.65 -17.14
N PRO A 123 -25.57 -17.25 -15.86
CA PRO A 123 -26.78 -17.28 -15.05
C PRO A 123 -27.84 -16.37 -15.66
N SER A 124 -29.10 -16.80 -15.61
CA SER A 124 -30.21 -15.94 -16.00
C SER A 124 -30.23 -14.68 -15.12
N GLY A 125 -30.79 -13.57 -15.61
CA GLY A 125 -30.77 -12.32 -14.84
C GLY A 125 -31.49 -12.43 -13.48
N SER A 126 -32.40 -13.40 -13.29
CA SER A 126 -32.98 -13.73 -11.99
C SER A 126 -32.04 -14.54 -11.10
N GLN A 127 -31.34 -15.55 -11.64
CA GLN A 127 -30.33 -16.30 -10.90
C GLN A 127 -29.18 -15.40 -10.43
N ALA A 128 -28.74 -14.48 -11.29
CA ALA A 128 -27.74 -13.48 -10.96
C ALA A 128 -28.22 -12.53 -9.84
N ALA A 129 -29.49 -12.10 -9.89
CA ALA A 129 -30.10 -11.29 -8.84
C ALA A 129 -30.12 -12.02 -7.48
N ASP A 130 -30.51 -13.29 -7.50
CA ASP A 130 -30.62 -14.09 -6.28
C ASP A 130 -29.25 -14.39 -5.66
N MET A 131 -28.19 -14.49 -6.46
CA MET A 131 -26.82 -14.61 -5.94
C MET A 131 -26.28 -13.30 -5.38
N LEU A 132 -26.50 -12.18 -6.08
CA LEU A 132 -26.14 -10.85 -5.59
C LEU A 132 -26.89 -10.48 -4.30
N LYS A 133 -28.10 -11.01 -4.10
CA LYS A 133 -28.85 -10.89 -2.83
C LYS A 133 -28.31 -11.74 -1.69
N LYS A 134 -27.48 -12.75 -1.98
CA LYS A 134 -26.84 -13.60 -0.96
C LYS A 134 -25.43 -13.14 -0.63
N MET A 135 -24.87 -12.21 -1.40
CA MET A 135 -23.56 -11.59 -1.17
C MET A 135 -23.72 -10.37 -0.26
N SER A 136 -22.74 -10.13 0.61
CA SER A 136 -22.72 -8.90 1.41
C SER A 136 -22.32 -7.71 0.54
N LEU A 137 -22.76 -6.50 0.92
CA LEU A 137 -22.35 -5.27 0.21
C LEU A 137 -20.81 -5.11 0.20
N GLN A 138 -20.12 -5.61 1.22
CA GLN A 138 -18.67 -5.58 1.33
C GLN A 138 -17.99 -6.56 0.37
N ASP A 139 -18.52 -7.77 0.16
CA ASP A 139 -17.97 -8.73 -0.81
C ASP A 139 -18.05 -8.17 -2.24
N ILE A 140 -19.17 -7.50 -2.56
CA ILE A 140 -19.39 -6.87 -3.87
C ILE A 140 -18.44 -5.69 -4.10
N MET A 141 -18.20 -4.86 -3.07
CA MET A 141 -17.19 -3.79 -3.13
C MET A 141 -15.78 -4.33 -3.27
N THR A 142 -15.49 -5.48 -2.66
CA THR A 142 -14.20 -6.17 -2.78
C THR A 142 -14.00 -6.74 -4.19
N GLY A 143 -15.03 -7.33 -4.79
CA GLY A 143 -15.04 -7.75 -6.19
C GLY A 143 -14.95 -6.59 -7.20
N LEU A 144 -15.38 -5.37 -6.82
CA LEU A 144 -15.20 -4.14 -7.59
C LEU A 144 -13.76 -3.59 -7.50
N ALA A 145 -13.11 -3.71 -6.35
CA ALA A 145 -11.71 -3.31 -6.14
C ALA A 145 -10.70 -4.26 -6.82
N ALA A 146 -11.11 -5.48 -7.16
CA ALA A 146 -10.28 -6.49 -7.83
C ALA A 146 -10.17 -6.31 -9.37
N GLY A 147 -10.53 -5.13 -9.90
CA GLY A 147 -10.49 -4.81 -11.33
C GLY A 147 -9.07 -4.68 -11.89
N GLY A 148 -8.38 -5.80 -12.10
CA GLY A 148 -7.04 -5.84 -12.66
C GLY A 148 -6.43 -7.25 -12.64
N LYS A 149 -5.37 -7.48 -13.43
CA LYS A 149 -4.66 -8.76 -13.62
C LYS A 149 -4.57 -9.53 -12.28
N ASN A 150 -5.25 -10.68 -12.18
CA ASN A 150 -5.42 -11.61 -11.03
C ASN A 150 -6.83 -11.74 -10.42
N ALA A 151 -7.86 -11.14 -11.03
CA ALA A 151 -9.28 -11.27 -10.62
C ALA A 151 -9.79 -12.73 -10.44
N LYS A 152 -9.25 -13.71 -11.16
CA LYS A 152 -9.79 -15.10 -11.21
C LYS A 152 -9.73 -15.88 -9.88
N ASP A 153 -8.89 -15.49 -8.92
CA ASP A 153 -8.70 -16.21 -7.64
C ASP A 153 -8.73 -15.29 -6.39
N MET A 154 -8.75 -13.96 -6.57
CA MET A 154 -8.84 -12.97 -5.48
C MET A 154 -10.21 -12.96 -4.80
N GLY A 155 -11.30 -13.24 -5.52
CA GLY A 155 -12.66 -13.29 -4.94
C GLY A 155 -12.92 -14.42 -3.94
N SER A 156 -11.95 -15.31 -3.69
CA SER A 156 -12.11 -16.37 -2.68
C SER A 156 -11.00 -16.42 -1.64
N TYR A 157 -9.95 -15.59 -1.75
CA TYR A 157 -8.85 -15.49 -0.78
C TYR A 157 -8.40 -16.84 -0.16
N LYS A 158 -8.29 -17.91 -0.98
CA LYS A 158 -8.11 -19.30 -0.50
C LYS A 158 -6.98 -19.48 0.50
N PHE A 159 -5.88 -18.77 0.30
CA PHE A 159 -4.77 -18.74 1.25
C PHE A 159 -5.19 -18.09 2.57
N TRP A 160 -5.66 -16.84 2.54
CA TRP A 160 -6.04 -16.08 3.74
C TRP A 160 -7.19 -16.72 4.53
N GLN A 161 -8.09 -17.46 3.88
CA GLN A 161 -9.13 -18.24 4.56
C GLN A 161 -8.56 -19.30 5.53
N THR A 162 -7.32 -19.75 5.32
CA THR A 162 -6.62 -20.71 6.19
C THR A 162 -5.73 -20.04 7.24
N GLN A 163 -5.54 -18.73 7.14
CA GLN A 163 -4.66 -17.97 8.03
C GLN A 163 -5.44 -17.47 9.26
N PRO A 164 -4.76 -17.25 10.40
CA PRO A 164 -5.37 -16.67 11.59
C PRO A 164 -5.57 -15.15 11.40
N VAL A 165 -6.50 -14.76 10.53
CA VAL A 165 -6.89 -13.37 10.29
C VAL A 165 -8.41 -13.22 10.44
N PRO A 166 -8.92 -12.06 10.88
CA PRO A 166 -10.35 -11.83 10.93
C PRO A 166 -10.98 -11.96 9.55
N LYS A 167 -12.13 -12.62 9.45
CA LYS A 167 -12.87 -12.79 8.19
C LYS A 167 -13.80 -11.60 7.94
N PHE A 168 -14.17 -11.40 6.68
CA PHE A 168 -15.25 -10.47 6.33
C PHE A 168 -16.57 -10.91 6.99
N GLY A 169 -17.38 -9.93 7.42
CA GLY A 169 -18.64 -10.18 8.11
C GLY A 169 -18.53 -10.56 9.60
N GLU A 170 -17.33 -10.73 10.17
CA GLU A 170 -17.19 -10.86 11.63
C GLU A 170 -17.65 -9.59 12.35
N ASP A 171 -18.40 -9.77 13.45
CA ASP A 171 -18.95 -8.69 14.27
C ASP A 171 -17.83 -7.86 14.92
N ALA A 172 -17.95 -6.54 14.86
CA ALA A 172 -17.01 -5.56 15.40
C ALA A 172 -17.13 -5.37 16.92
N THR A 173 -17.89 -6.22 17.61
CA THR A 173 -18.07 -6.23 19.07
C THR A 173 -17.30 -7.35 19.77
N LEU A 174 -16.54 -8.15 19.02
CA LEU A 174 -15.77 -9.25 19.56
C LEU A 174 -14.55 -8.76 20.37
N LYS A 175 -14.19 -9.53 21.39
CA LYS A 175 -13.01 -9.25 22.23
C LYS A 175 -11.74 -9.26 21.37
N GLU A 176 -10.98 -8.17 21.48
CA GLU A 176 -9.66 -8.02 20.85
C GLU A 176 -8.63 -8.98 21.49
N GLY A 177 -7.65 -9.41 20.69
CA GLY A 177 -6.60 -10.31 21.15
C GLY A 177 -6.16 -11.36 20.13
N PRO A 178 -5.26 -12.28 20.51
CA PRO A 178 -4.75 -13.33 19.64
C PRO A 178 -5.85 -14.27 19.12
N LEU A 179 -5.76 -14.65 17.84
CA LEU A 179 -6.73 -15.57 17.22
C LEU A 179 -6.35 -17.03 17.40
N ARG A 180 -5.06 -17.32 17.42
CA ARG A 180 -4.48 -18.65 17.61
C ARG A 180 -3.36 -18.57 18.63
N ILE A 181 -3.45 -19.41 19.66
CA ILE A 181 -2.42 -19.62 20.67
C ILE A 181 -1.66 -20.88 20.29
N GLN A 182 -0.33 -20.79 20.25
CA GLN A 182 0.59 -21.86 19.91
C GLN A 182 1.82 -21.77 20.82
N LYS A 183 2.59 -22.84 20.88
CA LYS A 183 3.90 -22.86 21.54
C LYS A 183 5.01 -23.14 20.56
N VAL A 184 6.25 -22.78 20.91
CA VAL A 184 7.41 -22.94 20.02
C VAL A 184 7.64 -24.41 19.65
N GLU A 185 7.30 -25.35 20.54
CA GLU A 185 7.46 -26.78 20.28
C GLU A 185 6.54 -27.31 19.17
N GLU A 186 5.46 -26.58 18.86
CA GLU A 186 4.52 -26.91 17.78
C GLU A 186 4.98 -26.35 16.42
N VAL A 187 6.08 -25.59 16.38
CA VAL A 187 6.60 -24.94 15.19
C VAL A 187 7.69 -25.81 14.57
N ASP A 188 7.56 -26.12 13.28
CA ASP A 188 8.58 -26.85 12.54
C ASP A 188 9.92 -26.11 12.56
N LYS A 189 10.99 -26.82 12.94
CA LYS A 189 12.35 -26.28 13.02
C LYS A 189 12.99 -26.08 11.64
N GLU A 190 12.60 -26.92 10.69
CA GLU A 190 13.09 -26.88 9.32
C GLU A 190 12.11 -26.13 8.40
N PRO A 191 12.61 -25.43 7.36
CA PRO A 191 11.75 -24.77 6.39
C PRO A 191 11.03 -25.80 5.51
N ALA A 192 9.83 -25.43 5.05
CA ALA A 192 9.12 -26.25 4.07
C ALA A 192 9.94 -26.36 2.76
N PRO A 193 10.00 -27.53 2.11
CA PRO A 193 10.76 -27.69 0.88
C PRO A 193 10.19 -26.82 -0.23
N LEU A 194 11.07 -26.19 -1.00
CA LEU A 194 10.71 -25.50 -2.23
C LEU A 194 10.59 -26.51 -3.39
N ILE A 195 9.93 -26.08 -4.46
CA ILE A 195 9.93 -26.84 -5.71
C ILE A 195 11.37 -26.99 -6.25
N PRO A 196 11.71 -28.13 -6.90
CA PRO A 196 13.05 -28.34 -7.44
C PRO A 196 13.54 -27.19 -8.32
N GLY A 197 14.81 -26.81 -8.15
CA GLY A 197 15.43 -25.68 -8.85
C GLY A 197 15.37 -24.36 -8.09
N PHE A 198 14.81 -24.33 -6.88
CA PHE A 198 14.84 -23.19 -5.97
C PHE A 198 15.32 -23.61 -4.59
N GLU A 199 15.98 -22.69 -3.89
CA GLU A 199 16.48 -22.89 -2.53
C GLU A 199 16.22 -21.66 -1.67
N TRP A 200 16.03 -21.89 -0.37
CA TRP A 200 15.95 -20.83 0.62
C TRP A 200 17.33 -20.19 0.82
N VAL A 201 17.35 -18.88 1.02
CA VAL A 201 18.54 -18.16 1.47
C VAL A 201 18.13 -17.20 2.58
N THR A 202 19.02 -17.02 3.56
CA THR A 202 18.91 -15.97 4.57
C THR A 202 19.87 -14.88 4.17
N MET A 203 19.36 -13.71 3.82
CA MET A 203 20.17 -12.60 3.33
C MET A 203 20.84 -11.88 4.50
N ASP A 204 22.14 -11.61 4.41
CA ASP A 204 22.87 -10.79 5.36
C ASP A 204 23.05 -9.37 4.82
N LEU A 205 22.20 -8.45 5.28
CA LEU A 205 22.21 -7.06 4.81
C LEU A 205 23.39 -6.22 5.36
N THR A 206 24.22 -6.80 6.22
CA THR A 206 25.52 -6.21 6.59
C THR A 206 26.55 -6.38 5.47
N ASN A 207 26.34 -7.36 4.57
CA ASN A 207 27.14 -7.56 3.38
C ASN A 207 26.64 -6.67 2.23
N ASP A 208 27.54 -5.85 1.67
CA ASP A 208 27.25 -4.94 0.57
C ASP A 208 26.79 -5.64 -0.72
N GLU A 209 27.26 -6.87 -0.99
CA GLU A 209 26.86 -7.64 -2.17
C GLU A 209 25.42 -8.16 -2.03
N GLU A 210 25.09 -8.69 -0.85
CA GLU A 210 23.78 -9.27 -0.58
C GLU A 210 22.67 -8.22 -0.52
N ILE A 211 22.92 -7.05 0.08
CA ILE A 211 21.95 -5.95 0.04
C ILE A 211 21.79 -5.40 -1.37
N LYS A 212 22.84 -5.44 -2.20
CA LYS A 212 22.76 -5.06 -3.61
C LYS A 212 21.87 -6.02 -4.40
N GLU A 213 21.94 -7.32 -4.14
CA GLU A 213 21.00 -8.28 -4.73
C GLU A 213 19.54 -7.98 -4.37
N VAL A 214 19.28 -7.66 -3.09
CA VAL A 214 17.94 -7.27 -2.63
C VAL A 214 17.49 -5.98 -3.30
N TYR A 215 18.35 -4.98 -3.34
CA TYR A 215 18.12 -3.72 -4.06
C TYR A 215 17.74 -3.96 -5.53
N GLU A 216 18.51 -4.78 -6.25
CA GLU A 216 18.26 -5.05 -7.67
C GLU A 216 16.94 -5.79 -7.89
N LEU A 217 16.61 -6.76 -7.03
CA LEU A 217 15.31 -7.45 -7.08
C LEU A 217 14.17 -6.45 -6.88
N LEU A 218 14.27 -5.58 -5.87
CA LEU A 218 13.24 -4.58 -5.57
C LEU A 218 13.11 -3.57 -6.70
N ASN A 219 14.22 -3.00 -7.16
CA ASN A 219 14.25 -2.00 -8.23
C ASN A 219 13.83 -2.58 -9.60
N LYS A 220 13.74 -3.89 -9.81
CA LYS A 220 13.25 -4.46 -11.08
C LYS A 220 11.86 -5.06 -10.97
N HIS A 221 11.45 -5.47 -9.77
CA HIS A 221 10.30 -6.34 -9.58
C HIS A 221 9.41 -6.00 -8.37
N TYR A 222 9.62 -4.87 -7.70
CA TYR A 222 8.74 -4.40 -6.63
C TYR A 222 7.55 -3.61 -7.18
N VAL A 223 6.95 -2.76 -6.33
CA VAL A 223 5.77 -1.95 -6.62
C VAL A 223 6.05 -1.01 -7.79
N GLU A 224 5.14 -1.05 -8.76
CA GLU A 224 5.04 -0.13 -9.89
C GLU A 224 3.68 0.55 -9.76
N ASP A 225 3.59 1.81 -10.18
CA ASP A 225 2.30 2.46 -10.38
C ASP A 225 1.50 1.74 -11.47
N ASP A 226 0.18 1.96 -11.50
CA ASP A 226 -0.73 1.26 -12.41
C ASP A 226 -0.39 1.48 -13.90
N GLU A 227 0.27 2.60 -14.20
CA GLU A 227 0.73 2.99 -15.54
C GLU A 227 2.21 2.66 -15.81
N ALA A 228 2.92 2.10 -14.81
CA ALA A 228 4.35 1.76 -14.86
C ALA A 228 5.28 2.93 -15.22
N MET A 229 4.91 4.17 -14.90
CA MET A 229 5.73 5.37 -15.08
C MET A 229 6.76 5.56 -13.97
N PHE A 230 6.49 5.05 -12.77
CA PHE A 230 7.32 5.24 -11.58
C PHE A 230 7.60 3.92 -10.87
N ARG A 231 8.85 3.76 -10.43
CA ARG A 231 9.26 2.63 -9.60
C ARG A 231 10.04 3.10 -8.40
N PHE A 232 9.73 2.55 -7.23
CA PHE A 232 10.50 2.86 -6.03
C PHE A 232 11.96 2.43 -6.20
N ASN A 233 12.85 3.36 -5.87
CA ASN A 233 14.30 3.20 -5.85
C ASN A 233 14.78 3.20 -4.40
N TYR A 234 14.59 2.07 -3.71
CA TYR A 234 15.05 1.91 -2.33
C TYR A 234 16.58 1.72 -2.29
N SER A 235 17.35 2.79 -2.10
CA SER A 235 18.80 2.67 -1.98
C SER A 235 19.23 1.74 -0.81
N PRO A 236 20.45 1.16 -0.85
CA PRO A 236 20.95 0.35 0.27
C PRO A 236 20.85 1.06 1.63
N SER A 237 21.06 2.38 1.69
CA SER A 237 20.95 3.14 2.94
C SER A 237 19.54 3.10 3.54
N ILE A 238 18.46 3.29 2.74
CA ILE A 238 17.09 3.18 3.26
C ILE A 238 16.70 1.74 3.57
N LEU A 239 17.20 0.76 2.80
CA LEU A 239 16.96 -0.66 3.09
C LEU A 239 17.56 -1.07 4.44
N ARG A 240 18.78 -0.61 4.78
CA ARG A 240 19.38 -0.81 6.11
C ARG A 240 18.59 -0.10 7.20
N TRP A 241 18.23 1.16 6.96
CA TRP A 241 17.45 1.94 7.91
C TRP A 241 16.10 1.29 8.22
N ALA A 242 15.39 0.78 7.21
CA ALA A 242 14.09 0.15 7.39
C ALA A 242 14.15 -1.29 7.92
N MET A 243 15.13 -2.10 7.49
CA MET A 243 15.17 -3.54 7.79
C MET A 243 16.13 -3.94 8.92
N MET A 244 16.93 -3.01 9.45
CA MET A 244 17.90 -3.27 10.52
C MET A 244 17.74 -2.35 11.76
N PRO A 245 16.51 -2.09 12.27
CA PRO A 245 16.35 -1.43 13.56
C PRO A 245 16.81 -2.33 14.71
N PRO A 246 17.14 -1.80 15.90
CA PRO A 246 17.57 -2.61 17.04
C PRO A 246 16.64 -3.80 17.30
N GLY A 247 17.23 -4.97 17.57
CA GLY A 247 16.49 -6.24 17.69
C GLY A 247 16.30 -7.00 16.39
N TRP A 248 16.65 -6.43 15.22
CA TRP A 248 16.67 -7.14 13.95
C TRP A 248 17.55 -8.40 14.00
N LYS A 249 17.16 -9.39 13.20
CA LYS A 249 17.90 -10.64 13.01
C LYS A 249 17.94 -10.96 11.53
N LYS A 250 19.10 -11.41 11.02
CA LYS A 250 19.25 -11.78 9.59
C LYS A 250 18.26 -12.85 9.17
N GLU A 251 17.84 -13.71 10.09
CA GLU A 251 16.84 -14.77 9.88
C GLU A 251 15.52 -14.20 9.36
N TYR A 252 15.20 -12.93 9.63
CA TYR A 252 14.00 -12.27 9.12
C TYR A 252 14.13 -11.73 7.70
N HIS A 253 15.31 -11.81 7.08
CA HIS A 253 15.54 -11.42 5.68
C HIS A 253 15.54 -12.68 4.81
N VAL A 254 14.36 -13.09 4.37
CA VAL A 254 14.13 -14.38 3.72
C VAL A 254 14.14 -14.20 2.21
N GLY A 255 15.09 -14.86 1.54
CA GLY A 255 15.19 -14.89 0.09
C GLY A 255 14.94 -16.28 -0.50
N VAL A 256 14.68 -16.30 -1.81
CA VAL A 256 14.66 -17.52 -2.63
C VAL A 256 15.62 -17.33 -3.79
N ARG A 257 16.56 -18.25 -3.97
CA ARG A 257 17.48 -18.28 -5.11
C ARG A 257 17.11 -19.39 -6.08
N ALA A 258 17.35 -19.15 -7.36
CA ALA A 258 17.35 -20.22 -8.35
C ALA A 258 18.63 -21.05 -8.21
N THR A 259 18.52 -22.37 -8.05
CA THR A 259 19.66 -23.23 -7.69
C THR A 259 20.79 -23.21 -8.72
N GLN A 260 20.46 -23.14 -10.02
CA GLN A 260 21.45 -23.17 -11.09
C GLN A 260 22.18 -21.83 -11.27
N SER A 261 21.44 -20.71 -11.35
CA SER A 261 22.02 -19.38 -11.62
C SER A 261 22.42 -18.63 -10.34
N ARG A 262 22.00 -19.12 -9.16
CA ARG A 262 22.13 -18.44 -7.86
C ARG A 262 21.44 -17.08 -7.78
N LEU A 263 20.66 -16.70 -8.79
CA LEU A 263 19.93 -15.43 -8.85
C LEU A 263 18.87 -15.36 -7.76
N LEU A 264 18.80 -14.25 -7.03
CA LEU A 264 17.72 -13.94 -6.10
C LEU A 264 16.43 -13.63 -6.87
N VAL A 265 15.40 -14.44 -6.66
CA VAL A 265 14.13 -14.36 -7.42
C VAL A 265 12.92 -14.01 -6.57
N ALA A 266 13.03 -14.07 -5.25
CA ALA A 266 12.03 -13.56 -4.34
C ALA A 266 12.64 -13.17 -3.00
N PHE A 267 11.98 -12.24 -2.30
CA PHE A 267 12.41 -11.73 -1.01
C PHE A 267 11.19 -11.33 -0.17
N ILE A 268 11.31 -11.48 1.14
CA ILE A 268 10.38 -10.95 2.14
C ILE A 268 11.19 -10.63 3.40
N SER A 269 10.88 -9.52 4.05
CA SER A 269 11.55 -9.10 5.28
C SER A 269 10.57 -8.99 6.43
N ALA A 270 11.10 -9.10 7.65
CA ALA A 270 10.41 -8.63 8.83
C ALA A 270 11.35 -7.99 9.85
N ILE A 271 10.79 -7.16 10.73
CA ILE A 271 11.47 -6.60 11.90
C ILE A 271 10.57 -6.79 13.15
N PRO A 272 11.14 -6.98 14.35
CA PRO A 272 10.34 -6.95 15.56
C PRO A 272 9.88 -5.52 15.84
N VAL A 273 8.63 -5.37 16.27
CA VAL A 273 8.08 -4.09 16.73
C VAL A 273 7.19 -4.30 17.95
N HIS A 274 7.35 -3.45 18.97
CA HIS A 274 6.41 -3.40 20.08
C HIS A 274 5.24 -2.50 19.70
N LEU A 275 4.09 -3.11 19.38
CA LEU A 275 2.91 -2.40 18.92
C LEU A 275 1.91 -2.28 20.05
N ARG A 276 1.62 -1.04 20.48
CA ARG A 276 0.48 -0.75 21.34
C ARG A 276 -0.77 -0.68 20.49
N VAL A 277 -1.74 -1.55 20.80
CA VAL A 277 -3.09 -1.55 20.27
C VAL A 277 -4.06 -1.29 21.44
N ARG A 278 -4.53 -0.06 21.53
CA ARG A 278 -5.34 0.50 22.62
C ARG A 278 -4.63 0.33 23.96
N GLU A 279 -5.11 -0.61 24.78
CA GLU A 279 -4.59 -0.93 26.11
C GLU A 279 -3.56 -2.07 26.09
N ASN A 280 -3.44 -2.80 24.98
CA ASN A 280 -2.56 -3.97 24.89
C ASN A 280 -1.27 -3.62 24.16
N VAL A 281 -0.13 -4.06 24.70
CA VAL A 281 1.15 -4.02 23.99
C VAL A 281 1.49 -5.42 23.50
N VAL A 282 1.73 -5.56 22.20
CA VAL A 282 1.97 -6.83 21.53
C VAL A 282 3.23 -6.73 20.71
N THR A 283 4.14 -7.69 20.86
CA THR A 283 5.30 -7.78 19.97
C THR A 283 4.86 -8.41 18.66
N CYS A 284 5.00 -7.66 17.58
CA CYS A 284 4.64 -8.06 16.23
C CYS A 284 5.88 -8.21 15.36
N SER A 285 5.77 -9.06 14.34
CA SER A 285 6.67 -9.12 13.21
C SER A 285 6.14 -8.16 12.14
N GLU A 286 6.73 -6.98 12.01
CA GLU A 286 6.38 -6.01 10.96
C GLU A 286 6.96 -6.50 9.63
N VAL A 287 6.09 -6.97 8.73
CA VAL A 287 6.45 -7.56 7.45
C VAL A 287 6.40 -6.50 6.36
N ASN A 288 7.51 -6.35 5.63
CA ASN A 288 7.63 -5.41 4.51
C ASN A 288 8.52 -6.01 3.39
N PHE A 289 8.62 -5.30 2.27
CA PHE A 289 9.50 -5.64 1.13
C PHE A 289 9.25 -7.02 0.49
N LEU A 290 7.99 -7.48 0.48
CA LEU A 290 7.61 -8.70 -0.25
C LEU A 290 7.74 -8.47 -1.77
N ALA A 291 8.72 -9.11 -2.38
CA ALA A 291 9.00 -8.99 -3.80
C ALA A 291 9.14 -10.36 -4.46
N ILE A 292 8.55 -10.50 -5.65
CA ILE A 292 8.69 -11.69 -6.49
C ILE A 292 9.03 -11.25 -7.90
N HIS A 293 10.09 -11.84 -8.44
CA HIS A 293 10.51 -11.65 -9.81
C HIS A 293 9.33 -11.81 -10.78
N LYS A 294 9.16 -10.86 -11.71
CA LYS A 294 7.98 -10.76 -12.58
C LYS A 294 7.61 -12.07 -13.29
N LYS A 295 8.61 -12.81 -13.79
CA LYS A 295 8.44 -14.12 -14.46
C LYS A 295 7.84 -15.24 -13.55
N LEU A 296 7.90 -15.10 -12.23
CA LEU A 296 7.38 -16.07 -11.26
C LEU A 296 6.05 -15.66 -10.63
N ARG A 297 5.50 -14.49 -11.00
CA ARG A 297 4.18 -14.04 -10.54
C ARG A 297 3.09 -14.99 -11.04
N GLY A 298 2.03 -15.14 -10.25
CA GLY A 298 0.93 -16.08 -10.56
C GLY A 298 1.24 -17.56 -10.24
N LYS A 299 2.44 -17.89 -9.72
CA LYS A 299 2.83 -19.27 -9.34
C LYS A 299 2.66 -19.59 -7.85
N ARG A 300 1.93 -18.73 -7.10
CA ARG A 300 1.63 -18.92 -5.67
C ARG A 300 2.86 -19.03 -4.76
N LEU A 301 3.95 -18.34 -5.11
CA LEU A 301 5.14 -18.25 -4.26
C LEU A 301 4.93 -17.35 -3.03
N THR A 302 4.08 -16.31 -3.12
CA THR A 302 3.75 -15.42 -1.99
C THR A 302 3.26 -16.17 -0.73
N PRO A 303 2.26 -17.07 -0.80
CA PRO A 303 1.88 -17.91 0.34
C PRO A 303 3.03 -18.68 0.99
N VAL A 304 4.00 -19.14 0.20
CA VAL A 304 5.14 -19.93 0.69
C VAL A 304 6.10 -19.03 1.47
N LEU A 305 6.39 -17.84 0.95
CA LEU A 305 7.19 -16.81 1.63
C LEU A 305 6.55 -16.37 2.96
N ILE A 306 5.24 -16.10 2.95
CA ILE A 306 4.50 -15.69 4.15
C ILE A 306 4.55 -16.80 5.22
N LYS A 307 4.38 -18.07 4.83
CA LYS A 307 4.49 -19.19 5.76
C LYS A 307 5.90 -19.31 6.37
N GLU A 308 6.93 -19.12 5.56
CA GLU A 308 8.31 -19.23 6.04
C GLU A 308 8.68 -18.08 6.99
N ILE A 309 8.37 -16.82 6.66
CA ILE A 309 8.64 -15.70 7.58
C ILE A 309 7.83 -15.83 8.88
N THR A 310 6.60 -16.37 8.80
CA THR A 310 5.77 -16.67 9.97
C THR A 310 6.42 -17.75 10.84
N ARG A 311 6.91 -18.84 10.23
CA ARG A 311 7.62 -19.91 10.95
C ARG A 311 8.86 -19.37 11.67
N ARG A 312 9.68 -18.57 11.00
CA ARG A 312 10.87 -17.93 11.59
C ARG A 312 10.53 -16.95 12.71
N SER A 313 9.44 -16.20 12.59
CA SER A 313 8.94 -15.31 13.65
C SER A 313 8.47 -16.11 14.87
N ASN A 314 7.68 -17.16 14.65
CA ASN A 314 7.16 -18.03 15.72
C ASN A 314 8.27 -18.79 16.47
N LEU A 315 9.35 -19.20 15.79
CA LEU A 315 10.53 -19.79 16.44
C LEU A 315 11.23 -18.82 17.42
N ASN A 316 10.98 -17.53 17.29
CA ASN A 316 11.47 -16.48 18.19
C ASN A 316 10.37 -15.95 19.12
N GLU A 317 9.30 -16.73 19.34
CA GLU A 317 8.17 -16.38 20.22
C GLU A 317 7.37 -15.12 19.79
N ILE A 318 7.48 -14.72 18.52
CA ILE A 318 6.69 -13.64 17.94
C ILE A 318 5.55 -14.25 17.11
N TRP A 319 4.32 -14.13 17.64
CA TRP A 319 3.14 -14.82 17.12
C TRP A 319 2.21 -13.93 16.30
N GLN A 320 2.38 -12.62 16.37
CA GLN A 320 1.59 -11.63 15.66
C GLN A 320 2.42 -11.00 14.55
N GLY A 321 1.74 -10.56 13.49
CA GLY A 321 2.37 -9.83 12.39
C GLY A 321 1.66 -8.51 12.13
N LEU A 322 2.41 -7.53 11.66
CA LEU A 322 1.91 -6.24 11.20
C LEU A 322 2.30 -6.08 9.74
N TYR A 323 1.37 -5.69 8.88
CA TYR A 323 1.70 -5.43 7.48
C TYR A 323 0.72 -4.44 6.88
N THR A 324 1.16 -3.77 5.82
CA THR A 324 0.32 -2.89 5.02
C THR A 324 0.29 -3.32 3.56
N ALA A 325 -0.82 -3.06 2.89
CA ALA A 325 -0.93 -3.28 1.44
C ALA A 325 -1.80 -2.22 0.79
N GLY A 326 -1.51 -1.90 -0.48
CA GLY A 326 -2.40 -1.10 -1.32
C GLY A 326 -3.58 -1.89 -1.90
N VAL A 327 -3.52 -3.22 -1.86
CA VAL A 327 -4.62 -4.11 -2.24
C VAL A 327 -5.44 -4.51 -1.02
N VAL A 328 -6.74 -4.69 -1.20
CA VAL A 328 -7.64 -5.12 -0.12
C VAL A 328 -7.50 -6.62 0.14
N LEU A 329 -7.19 -6.98 1.38
CA LEU A 329 -7.14 -8.34 1.94
C LEU A 329 -8.16 -8.51 3.10
N PRO A 330 -8.61 -9.73 3.45
CA PRO A 330 -9.46 -9.98 4.61
C PRO A 330 -8.64 -9.92 5.93
N LYS A 331 -8.98 -9.10 6.93
CA LYS A 331 -9.81 -7.88 6.92
C LYS A 331 -8.94 -6.73 7.43
N PRO A 332 -8.96 -5.54 6.79
CA PRO A 332 -8.15 -4.41 7.24
C PRO A 332 -8.61 -3.91 8.60
N VAL A 333 -7.66 -3.60 9.46
CA VAL A 333 -7.88 -2.93 10.76
C VAL A 333 -8.20 -1.46 10.54
N SER A 334 -7.54 -0.84 9.55
CA SER A 334 -7.78 0.54 9.15
C SER A 334 -7.35 0.78 7.70
N THR A 335 -7.82 1.89 7.14
CA THR A 335 -7.48 2.35 5.78
C THR A 335 -7.16 3.83 5.83
N CYS A 336 -5.94 4.20 5.43
CA CYS A 336 -5.53 5.59 5.26
C CYS A 336 -5.41 5.92 3.76
N ARG A 337 -5.53 7.19 3.40
CA ARG A 337 -5.39 7.66 2.02
C ARG A 337 -4.09 8.45 1.84
N TYR A 338 -3.41 8.26 0.72
CA TYR A 338 -2.23 9.05 0.36
C TYR A 338 -2.61 10.46 -0.09
N PHE A 339 -1.76 11.41 0.27
CA PHE A 339 -1.86 12.82 -0.08
C PHE A 339 -0.47 13.33 -0.50
N HIS A 340 -0.45 14.23 -1.48
CA HIS A 340 0.76 14.70 -2.13
C HIS A 340 0.83 16.22 -2.16
N ARG A 341 1.92 16.79 -1.65
CA ARG A 341 2.23 18.22 -1.76
C ARG A 341 3.42 18.42 -2.67
N ALA A 342 3.17 18.97 -3.87
CA ALA A 342 4.22 19.29 -4.83
C ALA A 342 5.20 20.31 -4.24
N ILE A 343 6.49 20.02 -4.21
CA ILE A 343 7.55 20.98 -3.85
C ILE A 343 8.13 21.60 -5.12
N ASN A 344 8.44 20.75 -6.11
CA ASN A 344 8.91 21.12 -7.44
C ASN A 344 7.87 20.73 -8.49
N TRP A 345 6.77 21.48 -8.55
CA TRP A 345 5.64 21.15 -9.44
C TRP A 345 6.05 21.03 -10.92
N GLN A 346 6.98 21.88 -11.39
CA GLN A 346 7.44 21.84 -12.78
C GLN A 346 8.07 20.49 -13.12
N LYS A 347 8.98 20.00 -12.28
CA LYS A 347 9.60 18.68 -12.47
C LYS A 347 8.57 17.56 -12.40
N LEU A 348 7.64 17.60 -11.43
CA LEU A 348 6.60 16.59 -11.31
C LEU A 348 5.68 16.54 -12.55
N TYR A 349 5.35 17.71 -13.12
CA TYR A 349 4.58 17.78 -14.36
C TYR A 349 5.37 17.22 -15.56
N GLU A 350 6.65 17.59 -15.68
CA GLU A 350 7.53 17.07 -16.74
C GLU A 350 7.76 15.56 -16.66
N CYS A 351 7.66 14.98 -15.46
CA CYS A 351 7.74 13.54 -15.23
C CYS A 351 6.41 12.79 -15.44
N GLY A 352 5.29 13.48 -15.60
CA GLY A 352 3.96 12.87 -15.64
C GLY A 352 3.36 12.55 -14.26
N PHE A 353 4.04 12.89 -13.16
CA PHE A 353 3.56 12.61 -11.80
C PHE A 353 2.38 13.52 -11.41
N SER A 354 2.42 14.78 -11.80
CA SER A 354 1.35 15.75 -11.50
C SER A 354 0.65 16.18 -12.79
N PRO A 355 -0.67 15.99 -12.91
CA PRO A 355 -1.40 16.48 -14.08
C PRO A 355 -1.50 18.01 -14.06
N LEU A 356 -1.61 18.63 -15.24
CA LEU A 356 -2.01 20.03 -15.36
C LEU A 356 -3.53 20.13 -15.27
N PRO A 357 -4.10 20.83 -14.28
CA PRO A 357 -5.55 20.98 -14.17
C PRO A 357 -6.15 21.69 -15.39
N ALA A 358 -7.37 21.33 -15.76
CA ALA A 358 -8.11 22.01 -16.82
C ALA A 358 -8.19 23.52 -16.53
N ASN A 359 -8.03 24.34 -17.58
CA ASN A 359 -8.00 25.80 -17.50
C ASN A 359 -6.85 26.39 -16.63
N SER A 360 -5.80 25.62 -16.38
CA SER A 360 -4.58 26.10 -15.70
C SER A 360 -3.40 26.25 -16.67
N LYS A 361 -2.34 26.93 -16.23
CA LYS A 361 -1.03 27.00 -16.90
C LYS A 361 0.08 26.58 -15.92
N PRO A 362 1.21 26.02 -16.39
CA PRO A 362 2.34 25.63 -15.54
C PRO A 362 2.78 26.71 -14.54
N GLN A 363 2.90 27.96 -15.01
CA GLN A 363 3.30 29.10 -14.18
C GLN A 363 2.35 29.35 -12.99
N TYR A 364 1.05 29.11 -13.16
CA TYR A 364 0.09 29.25 -12.06
C TYR A 364 0.27 28.16 -11.02
N GLN A 365 0.58 26.93 -11.44
CA GLN A 365 0.81 25.83 -10.50
C GLN A 365 2.14 26.01 -9.74
N VAL A 366 3.20 26.44 -10.42
CA VAL A 366 4.46 26.82 -9.76
C VAL A 366 4.23 27.90 -8.70
N ARG A 367 3.48 28.96 -9.03
CA ARG A 367 3.12 30.01 -8.06
C ARG A 367 2.22 29.49 -6.92
N LYS A 368 1.25 28.64 -7.23
CA LYS A 368 0.34 28.04 -6.23
C LYS A 368 1.10 27.28 -5.16
N TYR A 369 2.14 26.53 -5.56
CA TYR A 369 2.90 25.66 -4.67
C TYR A 369 4.18 26.28 -4.13
N ALA A 370 4.51 27.51 -4.53
CA ALA A 370 5.67 28.24 -4.05
C ALA A 370 5.72 28.30 -2.51
N LEU A 371 6.93 28.14 -1.99
CA LEU A 371 7.26 28.19 -0.57
C LEU A 371 8.35 29.25 -0.36
N PRO A 372 8.38 29.93 0.79
CA PRO A 372 9.45 30.85 1.13
C PRO A 372 10.79 30.11 1.26
N ASP A 373 11.88 30.87 1.39
CA ASP A 373 13.22 30.31 1.56
C ASP A 373 13.55 30.08 3.03
N ASP A 374 12.91 30.85 3.92
CA ASP A 374 13.11 30.81 5.37
C ASP A 374 11.94 30.25 6.16
N THR A 375 12.26 29.39 7.12
CA THR A 375 11.33 28.85 8.12
C THR A 375 10.94 29.93 9.12
N SER A 376 9.74 29.81 9.69
CA SER A 376 9.14 30.87 10.51
C SER A 376 9.08 30.54 12.00
N THR A 377 9.12 29.26 12.38
CA THR A 377 9.04 28.82 13.78
C THR A 377 10.32 29.17 14.53
N LYS A 378 10.20 30.02 15.56
CA LYS A 378 11.30 30.34 16.45
C LYS A 378 11.76 29.09 17.21
N GLY A 379 13.08 28.93 17.36
CA GLY A 379 13.64 27.77 18.06
C GLY A 379 13.72 26.49 17.23
N LEU A 380 13.26 26.51 15.98
CA LEU A 380 13.35 25.37 15.08
C LEU A 380 14.81 25.08 14.70
N ARG A 381 15.26 23.86 14.98
CA ARG A 381 16.60 23.37 14.62
C ARG A 381 16.60 21.86 14.38
N PRO A 382 17.62 21.30 13.70
CA PRO A 382 17.80 19.86 13.62
C PRO A 382 17.87 19.21 15.01
N LEU A 383 17.37 17.98 15.11
CA LEU A 383 17.53 17.14 16.30
C LEU A 383 19.00 16.89 16.58
N GLU A 384 19.41 17.06 17.84
CA GLU A 384 20.71 16.60 18.35
C GLU A 384 20.52 15.40 19.29
N GLU A 385 21.55 14.58 19.46
CA GLU A 385 21.48 13.36 20.29
C GLU A 385 21.08 13.66 21.75
N LYS A 386 21.49 14.84 22.28
CA LYS A 386 21.13 15.31 23.62
C LYS A 386 19.62 15.54 23.81
N ASP A 387 18.88 15.76 22.73
CA ASP A 387 17.44 16.05 22.77
C ASP A 387 16.61 14.77 22.77
N LEU A 388 17.22 13.61 22.51
CA LEU A 388 16.51 12.36 22.24
C LEU A 388 15.57 11.97 23.38
N ASP A 389 16.00 12.11 24.64
CA ASP A 389 15.16 11.74 25.79
C ASP A 389 13.93 12.66 25.91
N ALA A 390 14.09 13.96 25.63
CA ALA A 390 12.97 14.91 25.63
C ALA A 390 12.01 14.66 24.47
N VAL A 391 12.53 14.32 23.29
CA VAL A 391 11.72 13.95 22.13
C VAL A 391 10.98 12.64 22.34
N MET A 392 11.61 11.65 22.95
CA MET A 392 10.95 10.38 23.30
C MET A 392 9.81 10.57 24.28
N ASP A 393 10.01 11.38 25.32
CA ASP A 393 8.95 11.70 26.28
C ASP A 393 7.77 12.40 25.58
N LEU A 394 8.05 13.42 24.74
CA LEU A 394 7.03 14.11 23.95
C LEU A 394 6.33 13.17 22.96
N TYR A 395 7.09 12.33 22.24
CA TYR A 395 6.60 11.30 21.34
C TYR A 395 5.62 10.37 22.05
N LYS A 396 6.02 9.84 23.22
CA LYS A 396 5.20 8.90 23.99
C LYS A 396 3.89 9.53 24.45
N ARG A 397 3.95 10.74 25.03
CA ARG A 397 2.75 11.46 25.49
C ARG A 397 1.83 11.83 24.34
N TYR A 398 2.38 12.29 23.22
CA TYR A 398 1.59 12.64 22.03
C TYR A 398 0.92 11.40 21.42
N ASN A 399 1.68 10.32 21.22
CA ASN A 399 1.18 9.11 20.56
C ASN A 399 0.23 8.28 21.41
N ALA A 400 0.24 8.44 22.74
CA ALA A 400 -0.76 7.81 23.62
C ALA A 400 -2.22 8.17 23.26
N ARG A 401 -2.44 9.26 22.51
CA ARG A 401 -3.76 9.70 22.01
C ARG A 401 -4.33 8.81 20.91
N PHE A 402 -3.50 8.03 20.21
CA PHE A 402 -3.93 7.19 19.09
C PHE A 402 -4.24 5.76 19.55
N ASP A 403 -5.01 5.01 18.77
CA ASP A 403 -5.38 3.63 19.06
C ASP A 403 -4.26 2.64 18.75
N MET A 404 -3.44 2.88 17.72
CA MET A 404 -2.39 1.94 17.30
C MET A 404 -1.08 2.67 17.02
N THR A 405 -0.06 2.42 17.86
CA THR A 405 1.23 3.13 17.81
C THR A 405 2.38 2.20 18.19
N PRO A 406 3.57 2.33 17.58
CA PRO A 406 4.74 1.63 18.08
C PRO A 406 5.23 2.24 19.40
N GLU A 407 5.77 1.41 20.27
CA GLU A 407 6.51 1.81 21.45
C GLU A 407 8.00 1.65 21.18
N PHE A 408 8.73 2.77 21.19
CA PHE A 408 10.16 2.75 20.95
C PHE A 408 10.95 2.71 22.27
N SER A 409 11.91 1.79 22.33
CA SER A 409 13.07 1.90 23.19
C SER A 409 13.95 3.09 22.79
N ARG A 410 14.93 3.42 23.62
CA ARG A 410 15.85 4.53 23.35
C ARG A 410 16.73 4.25 22.13
N GLU A 411 17.16 3.00 22.00
CA GLU A 411 17.96 2.51 20.88
C GLU A 411 17.17 2.59 19.58
N GLU A 412 15.90 2.18 19.59
CA GLU A 412 15.02 2.27 18.42
C GLU A 412 14.74 3.73 18.06
N ALA A 413 14.41 4.57 19.03
CA ALA A 413 14.18 6.00 18.78
C ALA A 413 15.44 6.68 18.20
N HIS A 414 16.63 6.35 18.70
CA HIS A 414 17.89 6.82 18.13
C HIS A 414 18.02 6.38 16.66
N HIS A 415 17.78 5.10 16.36
CA HIS A 415 17.88 4.57 15.00
C HIS A 415 16.87 5.21 14.02
N TRP A 416 15.63 5.43 14.47
CA TRP A 416 14.56 5.96 13.64
C TRP A 416 14.64 7.47 13.44
N PHE A 417 15.09 8.23 14.43
CA PHE A 417 15.04 9.71 14.40
C PHE A 417 16.39 10.39 14.15
N VAL A 418 17.51 9.78 14.50
CA VAL A 418 18.82 10.40 14.35
C VAL A 418 19.42 10.04 12.99
N PRO A 419 19.74 11.02 12.12
CA PRO A 419 20.38 10.75 10.84
C PRO A 419 21.75 10.07 11.01
N LYS A 420 21.92 8.86 10.45
CA LYS A 420 23.22 8.20 10.33
C LYS A 420 23.80 8.51 8.96
N VAL A 421 24.73 9.47 8.87
CA VAL A 421 25.39 9.82 7.61
C VAL A 421 26.86 9.40 7.71
N GLY A 422 27.13 8.14 7.40
CA GLY A 422 28.50 7.66 7.17
C GLY A 422 29.10 8.26 5.88
N PRO A 423 30.40 8.10 5.62
CA PRO A 423 31.08 8.67 4.46
C PRO A 423 30.47 8.31 3.10
N ASN A 424 29.80 7.15 3.02
CA ASN A 424 29.16 6.62 1.81
C ASN A 424 27.65 6.44 1.96
N ASP A 425 27.05 6.87 3.07
CA ASP A 425 25.61 6.69 3.31
C ASP A 425 24.82 7.92 2.88
N GLN A 426 23.68 7.67 2.25
CA GLN A 426 22.70 8.72 2.00
C GLN A 426 21.89 8.97 3.27
N GLN A 427 21.65 10.24 3.60
CA GLN A 427 20.72 10.58 4.66
C GLN A 427 19.31 10.07 4.31
N VAL A 428 18.72 9.25 5.19
CA VAL A 428 17.40 8.65 4.98
C VAL A 428 16.30 9.41 5.72
N VAL A 429 16.61 9.96 6.89
CA VAL A 429 15.63 10.62 7.77
C VAL A 429 16.09 12.04 8.12
N TRP A 430 15.14 12.94 8.27
CA TRP A 430 15.32 14.31 8.74
C TRP A 430 14.41 14.52 9.94
N THR A 431 14.98 14.88 11.08
CA THR A 431 14.24 15.17 12.30
C THR A 431 14.61 16.54 12.82
N TYR A 432 13.60 17.31 13.19
CA TYR A 432 13.72 18.67 13.69
C TYR A 432 12.96 18.80 15.00
N VAL A 433 13.45 19.68 15.86
CA VAL A 433 12.86 20.03 17.16
C VAL A 433 12.64 21.53 17.25
N VAL A 434 11.70 21.94 18.09
CA VAL A 434 11.49 23.33 18.48
C VAL A 434 11.85 23.49 19.94
N GLU A 435 12.82 24.35 20.22
CA GLU A 435 13.31 24.67 21.56
C GLU A 435 12.79 26.06 21.98
N ASP A 436 12.13 26.14 23.14
CA ASP A 436 11.64 27.41 23.68
C ASP A 436 12.75 28.24 24.37
N GLU A 437 12.37 29.42 24.87
CA GLU A 437 13.29 30.33 25.58
C GLU A 437 13.90 29.70 26.86
N ASN A 438 13.26 28.68 27.42
CA ASN A 438 13.71 27.94 28.60
C ASN A 438 14.53 26.68 28.24
N LYS A 439 14.88 26.51 26.96
CA LYS A 439 15.60 25.33 26.43
C LYS A 439 14.82 24.02 26.54
N LYS A 440 13.49 24.11 26.61
CA LYS A 440 12.61 22.94 26.60
C LYS A 440 12.18 22.63 25.18
N ILE A 441 12.21 21.35 24.82
CA ILE A 441 11.64 20.86 23.56
C ILE A 441 10.12 20.85 23.65
N THR A 442 9.45 21.65 22.80
CA THR A 442 7.97 21.76 22.76
C THR A 442 7.37 20.98 21.60
N ASP A 443 8.12 20.83 20.51
CA ASP A 443 7.66 20.17 19.29
C ASP A 443 8.80 19.39 18.64
N PHE A 444 8.44 18.34 17.91
CA PHE A 444 9.33 17.70 16.94
C PHE A 444 8.53 17.22 15.74
N PHE A 445 9.20 17.11 14.60
CA PHE A 445 8.66 16.43 13.43
C PHE A 445 9.79 15.75 12.64
N SER A 446 9.43 14.70 11.92
CA SER A 446 10.35 13.96 11.09
C SER A 446 9.73 13.58 9.74
N PHE A 447 10.58 13.40 8.76
CA PHE A 447 10.23 12.83 7.46
C PHE A 447 11.41 12.03 6.90
N PHE A 448 11.13 11.02 6.09
CA PHE A 448 12.16 10.20 5.44
C PHE A 448 12.09 10.32 3.91
N CYS A 449 13.15 9.89 3.23
CA CYS A 449 13.29 9.99 1.79
C CYS A 449 13.18 8.62 1.12
N ILE A 450 12.23 8.48 0.20
CA ILE A 450 12.27 7.43 -0.82
C ILE A 450 12.43 8.11 -2.17
N GLU A 451 13.34 7.60 -2.99
CA GLU A 451 13.46 8.02 -4.38
C GLU A 451 12.59 7.15 -5.27
N SER A 452 12.05 7.73 -6.34
CA SER A 452 11.36 6.98 -7.40
C SER A 452 12.07 7.21 -8.72
N THR A 453 12.37 6.13 -9.43
CA THR A 453 12.86 6.18 -10.81
C THR A 453 11.70 6.57 -11.72
N ALA A 454 11.88 7.62 -12.52
CA ALA A 454 10.95 8.02 -13.58
C ALA A 454 11.32 7.28 -14.87
N ILE A 455 10.49 6.32 -15.27
CA ILE A 455 10.76 5.42 -16.38
C ILE A 455 10.47 6.16 -17.70
N GLY A 456 11.42 6.12 -18.63
CA GLY A 456 11.24 6.67 -19.99
C GLY A 456 11.24 8.20 -20.08
N ASN A 457 11.62 8.91 -19.01
CA ASN A 457 11.72 10.38 -19.04
C ASN A 457 13.13 10.84 -19.45
N VAL A 458 13.22 11.64 -20.52
CA VAL A 458 14.50 12.12 -21.06
C VAL A 458 15.15 13.26 -20.26
N LYS A 459 14.39 13.93 -19.38
CA LYS A 459 14.87 15.10 -18.62
C LYS A 459 15.21 14.78 -17.17
N HIS A 460 14.44 13.90 -16.54
CA HIS A 460 14.53 13.62 -15.11
C HIS A 460 14.47 12.11 -14.86
N ASN A 461 15.53 11.54 -14.29
CA ASN A 461 15.58 10.10 -14.02
C ASN A 461 15.02 9.74 -12.63
N ILE A 462 15.04 10.69 -11.69
CA ILE A 462 14.71 10.44 -10.28
C ILE A 462 13.78 11.55 -9.77
N ILE A 463 12.72 11.15 -9.07
CA ILE A 463 11.88 12.01 -8.25
C ILE A 463 12.23 11.74 -6.78
N LYS A 464 12.67 12.77 -6.06
CA LYS A 464 13.00 12.66 -4.64
C LYS A 464 11.77 12.97 -3.80
N VAL A 465 11.29 11.99 -3.04
CA VAL A 465 10.02 12.09 -2.31
C VAL A 465 10.27 12.09 -0.80
N ALA A 466 9.75 13.11 -0.11
CA ALA A 466 9.70 13.15 1.34
C ALA A 466 8.42 12.46 1.82
N TYR A 467 8.48 11.65 2.86
CA TYR A 467 7.32 11.03 3.49
C TYR A 467 7.22 11.51 4.93
N MET A 468 6.08 12.13 5.29
CA MET A 468 5.78 12.49 6.68
C MET A 468 5.94 11.25 7.56
N PHE A 469 6.74 11.37 8.60
CA PHE A 469 6.97 10.30 9.57
C PHE A 469 6.29 10.66 10.89
N TYR A 470 7.00 10.58 12.01
CA TYR A 470 6.44 10.92 13.32
C TYR A 470 6.65 12.39 13.68
N TYR A 471 5.72 12.92 14.46
CA TYR A 471 5.76 14.26 15.03
C TYR A 471 5.02 14.29 16.36
N GLY A 472 5.23 15.36 17.13
CA GLY A 472 4.51 15.61 18.37
C GLY A 472 4.67 17.06 18.81
N THR A 473 3.66 17.56 19.51
CA THR A 473 3.61 18.93 20.03
C THR A 473 2.92 18.96 21.39
N ASP A 474 3.44 19.74 22.33
CA ASP A 474 2.84 19.90 23.66
C ASP A 474 1.53 20.71 23.65
N VAL A 475 1.21 21.37 22.52
CA VAL A 475 -0.11 22.01 22.29
C VAL A 475 -1.24 20.98 22.32
N ALA A 476 -0.99 19.74 21.90
CA ALA A 476 -1.99 18.65 22.01
C ALA A 476 -2.16 18.11 23.44
N LEU A 477 -1.28 18.50 24.36
CA LEU A 477 -1.14 17.90 25.69
C LEU A 477 -1.57 18.85 26.81
N GLN A 478 -2.24 19.94 26.46
CA GLN A 478 -2.84 20.86 27.41
C GLN A 478 -4.02 20.19 28.14
N ASP A 479 -4.27 20.57 29.41
CA ASP A 479 -5.32 19.98 30.27
C ASP A 479 -6.70 19.96 29.59
N LYS A 480 -6.99 21.01 28.82
CA LYS A 480 -8.16 21.08 27.95
C LYS A 480 -7.70 20.97 26.50
N PHE A 481 -8.07 19.86 25.86
CA PHE A 481 -7.79 19.66 24.45
C PHE A 481 -8.40 20.78 23.59
N ASP A 482 -7.54 21.55 22.93
CA ASP A 482 -7.92 22.60 21.98
C ASP A 482 -7.48 22.19 20.57
N LYS A 483 -8.44 21.64 19.83
CA LYS A 483 -8.26 21.21 18.44
C LYS A 483 -7.90 22.38 17.51
N ALA A 484 -8.40 23.59 17.76
CA ALA A 484 -8.09 24.74 16.92
C ALA A 484 -6.65 25.20 17.13
N ALA A 485 -6.18 25.21 18.38
CA ALA A 485 -4.77 25.47 18.70
C ALA A 485 -3.86 24.40 18.09
N LEU A 486 -4.22 23.12 18.21
CA LEU A 486 -3.47 22.03 17.58
C LEU A 486 -3.42 22.19 16.06
N LYS A 487 -4.56 22.45 15.41
CA LYS A 487 -4.65 22.68 13.96
C LYS A 487 -3.71 23.80 13.53
N LYS A 488 -3.71 24.93 14.25
CA LYS A 488 -2.80 26.04 13.98
C LYS A 488 -1.34 25.61 14.10
N ARG A 489 -0.97 24.95 15.20
CA ARG A 489 0.41 24.54 15.46
C ARG A 489 0.94 23.54 14.43
N LEU A 490 0.16 22.52 14.08
CA LEU A 490 0.56 21.54 13.07
C LEU A 490 0.74 22.18 11.70
N ASN A 491 -0.08 23.17 11.35
CA ASN A 491 0.10 23.93 10.12
C ASN A 491 1.41 24.72 10.10
N GLU A 492 1.82 25.34 11.21
CA GLU A 492 3.11 26.02 11.32
C GLU A 492 4.28 25.04 11.14
N LEU A 493 4.24 23.90 11.86
CA LEU A 493 5.30 22.89 11.81
C LEU A 493 5.43 22.25 10.43
N VAL A 494 4.31 21.84 9.82
CA VAL A 494 4.32 21.23 8.49
C VAL A 494 4.71 22.24 7.43
N HIS A 495 4.33 23.51 7.55
CA HIS A 495 4.79 24.55 6.64
C HIS A 495 6.32 24.65 6.62
N ASP A 496 6.94 24.66 7.79
CA ASP A 496 8.40 24.67 7.92
C ASP A 496 9.04 23.36 7.43
N ALA A 497 8.40 22.21 7.65
CA ALA A 497 8.84 20.94 7.06
C ALA A 497 8.88 20.99 5.53
N LEU A 498 7.86 21.57 4.88
CA LEU A 498 7.82 21.75 3.42
C LEU A 498 8.96 22.67 2.92
N ILE A 499 9.25 23.76 3.64
CA ILE A 499 10.36 24.67 3.33
C ILE A 499 11.69 23.92 3.44
N ILE A 500 11.88 23.15 4.51
CA ILE A 500 13.07 22.32 4.70
C ILE A 500 13.21 21.30 3.57
N SER A 501 12.13 20.65 3.14
CA SER A 501 12.17 19.72 2.01
C SER A 501 12.55 20.41 0.70
N LYS A 502 12.08 21.65 0.45
CA LYS A 502 12.55 22.47 -0.68
C LYS A 502 14.06 22.71 -0.61
N ARG A 503 14.61 23.04 0.57
CA ARG A 503 16.05 23.26 0.76
C ARG A 503 16.87 22.00 0.45
N HIS A 504 16.38 20.83 0.88
CA HIS A 504 16.99 19.51 0.63
C HIS A 504 16.64 18.90 -0.74
N LYS A 505 16.09 19.72 -1.65
CA LYS A 505 15.83 19.38 -3.06
C LYS A 505 14.87 18.21 -3.25
N PHE A 506 13.90 18.07 -2.36
CA PHE A 506 12.77 17.17 -2.59
C PHE A 506 11.83 17.76 -3.64
N ASP A 507 11.17 16.87 -4.39
CA ASP A 507 10.26 17.24 -5.46
C ASP A 507 8.80 17.19 -5.03
N VAL A 508 8.46 16.29 -4.11
CA VAL A 508 7.12 16.11 -3.55
C VAL A 508 7.20 15.65 -2.10
N PHE A 509 6.23 16.06 -1.30
CA PHE A 509 6.05 15.67 0.09
C PHE A 509 4.76 14.88 0.24
N ASN A 510 4.88 13.63 0.65
CA ASN A 510 3.79 12.69 0.84
C ASN A 510 3.38 12.62 2.31
N ALA A 511 2.09 12.48 2.54
CA ALA A 511 1.53 12.19 3.85
C ALA A 511 0.33 11.27 3.69
N LEU A 512 0.04 10.49 4.72
CA LEU A 512 -1.20 9.72 4.82
C LEU A 512 -2.21 10.48 5.67
N THR A 513 -3.47 10.07 5.66
CA THR A 513 -4.51 10.60 6.58
C THR A 513 -4.39 10.12 8.02
N LEU A 514 -3.31 9.41 8.37
CA LEU A 514 -3.00 8.94 9.72
C LEU A 514 -2.71 10.08 10.71
N MET A 515 -2.68 9.76 12.02
CA MET A 515 -2.50 10.71 13.12
C MET A 515 -3.47 11.91 13.02
N ASP A 516 -3.00 13.10 13.35
CA ASP A 516 -3.75 14.35 13.22
C ASP A 516 -3.55 15.01 11.84
N ASN A 517 -3.10 14.26 10.82
CA ASN A 517 -2.71 14.85 9.52
C ASN A 517 -3.86 15.60 8.84
N ALA A 518 -5.09 15.14 9.06
CA ALA A 518 -6.29 15.81 8.57
C ALA A 518 -6.37 17.29 8.95
N LEU A 519 -5.73 17.72 10.05
CA LEU A 519 -5.74 19.13 10.46
C LEU A 519 -4.89 20.05 9.56
N PHE A 520 -3.95 19.53 8.77
CA PHE A 520 -3.06 20.36 7.94
C PHE A 520 -3.08 20.05 6.45
N LEU A 521 -3.52 18.86 6.03
CA LEU A 521 -3.40 18.42 4.63
C LEU A 521 -3.99 19.43 3.63
N GLU A 522 -5.26 19.80 3.78
CA GLU A 522 -5.90 20.75 2.85
C GLU A 522 -5.28 22.14 2.91
N GLN A 523 -5.05 22.68 4.12
CA GLN A 523 -4.51 24.03 4.31
C GLN A 523 -3.07 24.15 3.77
N GLN A 524 -2.25 23.12 3.92
CA GLN A 524 -0.90 23.05 3.35
C GLN A 524 -0.89 22.63 1.87
N LYS A 525 -2.06 22.56 1.23
CA LYS A 525 -2.26 22.28 -0.21
C LYS A 525 -1.81 20.87 -0.62
N PHE A 526 -1.91 19.89 0.27
CA PHE A 526 -1.78 18.49 -0.13
C PHE A 526 -3.00 18.11 -0.99
N GLY A 527 -2.74 17.56 -2.17
CA GLY A 527 -3.78 16.99 -3.03
C GLY A 527 -4.02 15.52 -2.68
N ALA A 528 -5.28 15.10 -2.67
CA ALA A 528 -5.63 13.71 -2.41
C ALA A 528 -5.14 12.82 -3.55
N GLY A 529 -4.34 11.81 -3.22
CA GLY A 529 -3.92 10.75 -4.13
C GLY A 529 -5.05 9.75 -4.40
N ASP A 530 -4.85 8.89 -5.39
CA ASP A 530 -5.71 7.74 -5.70
C ASP A 530 -5.38 6.52 -4.83
N GLY A 531 -4.13 6.40 -4.36
CA GLY A 531 -3.66 5.33 -3.49
C GLY A 531 -4.28 5.34 -2.08
N GLN A 532 -4.62 4.15 -1.60
CA GLN A 532 -4.94 3.86 -0.21
C GLN A 532 -3.91 2.90 0.38
N LEU A 533 -3.71 2.98 1.69
CA LEU A 533 -2.89 2.06 2.46
C LEU A 533 -3.75 1.40 3.53
N HIS A 534 -3.86 0.07 3.44
CA HIS A 534 -4.63 -0.73 4.38
C HIS A 534 -3.70 -1.36 5.41
N TYR A 535 -4.06 -1.25 6.68
CA TYR A 535 -3.33 -1.81 7.82
C TYR A 535 -3.92 -3.16 8.23
N TYR A 536 -3.06 -4.14 8.49
CA TYR A 536 -3.45 -5.48 8.85
C TYR A 536 -2.66 -5.98 10.05
N LEU A 537 -3.33 -6.79 10.87
CA LEU A 537 -2.69 -7.57 11.92
C LEU A 537 -2.93 -9.06 11.69
N PHE A 538 -1.83 -9.80 11.60
CA PHE A 538 -1.83 -11.25 11.50
C PHE A 538 -1.92 -11.85 12.92
N ASN A 539 -2.77 -12.85 13.09
CA ASN A 539 -3.01 -13.55 14.35
C ASN A 539 -3.45 -12.64 15.51
N TYR A 540 -4.13 -11.54 15.20
CA TYR A 540 -4.64 -10.62 16.20
C TYR A 540 -5.95 -9.98 15.72
N ARG A 541 -6.99 -10.05 16.56
CA ARG A 541 -8.26 -9.39 16.31
C ARG A 541 -8.23 -8.00 16.92
N VAL A 542 -8.60 -7.00 16.12
CA VAL A 542 -8.81 -5.60 16.56
C VAL A 542 -10.11 -5.11 15.96
N ASN A 543 -10.84 -4.30 16.71
CA ASN A 543 -11.99 -3.59 16.18
C ASN A 543 -11.52 -2.46 15.25
N PRO A 544 -12.31 -2.07 14.24
CA PRO A 544 -11.88 -1.08 13.25
C PRO A 544 -11.36 0.21 13.90
N ILE A 545 -10.23 0.70 13.41
CA ILE A 545 -9.61 1.96 13.83
C ILE A 545 -9.82 3.00 12.73
N ALA A 546 -10.22 4.23 13.11
CA ALA A 546 -10.39 5.33 12.17
C ALA A 546 -9.07 5.63 11.45
N GLY A 547 -9.12 5.78 10.12
CA GLY A 547 -7.93 6.06 9.30
C GLY A 547 -7.82 7.51 8.81
N GLY A 548 -8.61 8.42 9.38
CA GLY A 548 -8.63 9.84 9.01
C GLY A 548 -9.37 10.16 7.70
N VAL A 549 -10.21 9.23 7.23
CA VAL A 549 -11.14 9.46 6.13
C VAL A 549 -12.56 9.08 6.51
N ASP A 550 -13.53 9.83 5.99
CA ASP A 550 -14.94 9.54 6.14
C ASP A 550 -15.38 8.41 5.20
N ARG A 551 -16.67 8.05 5.27
CA ARG A 551 -17.25 7.00 4.42
C ARG A 551 -17.22 7.32 2.91
N LYS A 552 -17.03 8.58 2.54
CA LYS A 552 -16.90 9.04 1.15
C LYS A 552 -15.44 9.17 0.72
N ASN A 553 -14.52 8.63 1.54
CA ASN A 553 -13.08 8.74 1.33
C ASN A 553 -12.60 10.20 1.27
N GLN A 554 -13.33 11.11 1.93
CA GLN A 554 -12.93 12.50 2.15
C GLN A 554 -12.20 12.62 3.48
N LEU A 555 -11.46 13.70 3.66
CA LEU A 555 -10.71 13.93 4.89
C LEU A 555 -11.66 14.06 6.08
N ASP A 556 -11.44 13.29 7.15
CA ASP A 556 -12.22 13.40 8.39
C ASP A 556 -11.49 14.31 9.36
N GLU A 557 -11.72 15.62 9.25
CA GLU A 557 -11.20 16.58 10.23
C GLU A 557 -11.86 16.45 11.60
N GLU A 558 -13.03 15.82 11.72
CA GLU A 558 -13.77 15.76 12.98
C GLU A 558 -13.26 14.68 13.92
N ASN A 559 -13.16 13.44 13.42
CA ASN A 559 -12.76 12.28 14.22
C ASN A 559 -11.27 11.93 14.06
N LEU A 560 -10.60 12.47 13.04
CA LEU A 560 -9.18 12.24 12.75
C LEU A 560 -8.87 10.74 12.60
N SER A 561 -7.61 10.35 12.76
CA SER A 561 -7.18 8.95 12.69
C SER A 561 -6.76 8.43 14.07
N GLY A 562 -7.10 7.17 14.35
CA GLY A 562 -6.55 6.42 15.47
C GLY A 562 -5.25 5.68 15.11
N ILE A 563 -4.79 5.76 13.85
CA ILE A 563 -3.52 5.18 13.42
C ILE A 563 -2.39 6.16 13.70
N GLY A 564 -1.51 5.82 14.64
CA GLY A 564 -0.25 6.52 14.89
C GLY A 564 0.96 5.64 14.62
N LEU A 565 0.83 4.73 13.65
CA LEU A 565 1.91 3.92 13.09
C LEU A 565 2.17 4.40 11.66
N VAL A 566 3.43 4.70 11.34
CA VAL A 566 3.89 5.03 9.99
C VAL A 566 4.83 3.93 9.52
N MET A 567 4.52 3.33 8.37
CA MET A 567 5.32 2.28 7.73
C MET A 567 6.32 2.90 6.74
N PRO A 568 7.62 2.52 6.79
CA PRO A 568 8.65 3.00 5.87
C PRO A 568 8.66 2.30 4.50
#